data_AF-A0A3D4R1R1-F1
#
_entry.id   AF-A0A3D4R1R1-F1
#
_cell.length_a   1.000
_cell.length_b   1.000
_cell.length_c   1.000
_cell.angle_alpha   90.00
_cell.angle_beta   90.00
_cell.angle_gamma   90.00
#
_symmetry.space_group_name_H-M   'P 1'
#
loop_
_entity.id
_entity.type
_entity.pdbx_description
1 polymer ?
#
loop_
_entity_poly.entity_id
_entity_poly.type
_entity_poly.pdbx_seq_one_letter_code
_entity_poly.pdbx_strand_id
1 'polypeptide(L)'
;FLFCGFLPPRENRRRPFLENIRDEEKTIIFYESPARLIDALKDVLDVLGDRQMVLARELTKRFEEVKRGLISDVMSRTPVGKIKGECTIILQGVSRKPVFLTDEDIQEKLQNIWRESSLSLRDAVSEVVRQTGLSRKKVYDIAVKIRRVCPAP
;
A
#
# COMPACT_ATOMS: atom_id res chain seq x y z
N PHE A 1 6.55 -6.30 -11.95
CA PHE A 1 7.37 -6.30 -10.73
C PHE A 1 8.46 -5.24 -10.86
N LEU A 2 9.05 -4.81 -9.74
CA LEU A 2 10.23 -3.97 -9.64
C LEU A 2 11.34 -4.80 -9.02
N PHE A 3 12.49 -4.92 -9.69
CA PHE A 3 13.65 -5.63 -9.17
C PHE A 3 14.69 -4.63 -8.67
N CYS A 4 15.01 -4.70 -7.38
CA CYS A 4 15.86 -3.73 -6.68
C CYS A 4 17.29 -4.23 -6.45
N GLY A 5 17.62 -5.48 -6.80
CA GLY A 5 18.88 -6.09 -6.40
C GLY A 5 19.00 -6.20 -4.88
N PHE A 6 20.18 -5.90 -4.32
CA PHE A 6 20.38 -5.89 -2.87
C PHE A 6 19.95 -4.56 -2.25
N LEU A 7 19.30 -4.61 -1.09
CA LEU A 7 19.06 -3.41 -0.30
C LEU A 7 20.38 -2.78 0.17
N PRO A 8 20.43 -1.43 0.25
CA PRO A 8 21.59 -0.74 0.79
C PRO A 8 21.99 -1.28 2.18
N PRO A 9 23.28 -1.51 2.45
CA PRO A 9 23.71 -2.19 3.66
C PRO A 9 23.57 -1.37 4.92
N ARG A 10 23.74 -0.05 4.82
CA ARG A 10 23.62 0.85 5.95
C ARG A 10 22.18 1.34 6.07
N GLU A 11 21.64 1.28 7.27
CA GLU A 11 20.27 1.70 7.60
C GLU A 11 19.96 3.11 7.09
N ASN A 12 20.88 4.06 7.30
CA ASN A 12 20.76 5.45 6.84
C ASN A 12 20.67 5.62 5.32
N ARG A 13 21.00 4.59 4.52
CA ARG A 13 20.81 4.54 3.07
C ARG A 13 19.64 3.65 2.67
N ARG A 14 19.36 2.61 3.47
CA ARG A 14 18.27 1.67 3.24
C ARG A 14 16.90 2.32 3.46
N ARG A 15 16.70 3.02 4.57
CA ARG A 15 15.40 3.66 4.87
C ARG A 15 14.99 4.69 3.81
N PRO A 16 15.86 5.63 3.37
CA PRO A 16 15.51 6.53 2.26
C PRO A 16 15.21 5.80 0.94
N PHE A 17 15.92 4.71 0.66
CA PHE A 17 15.63 3.88 -0.50
C PHE A 17 14.23 3.24 -0.41
N LEU A 18 13.85 2.73 0.76
CA LEU A 18 12.54 2.14 1.01
C LEU A 18 11.42 3.18 0.90
N GLU A 19 11.61 4.40 1.42
CA GLU A 19 10.64 5.49 1.28
C GLU A 19 10.39 5.85 -0.20
N ASN A 20 11.42 5.84 -1.04
CA ASN A 20 11.27 6.12 -2.48
C ASN A 20 10.42 5.09 -3.23
N ILE A 21 10.32 3.86 -2.71
CA ILE A 21 9.50 2.78 -3.30
C ILE A 21 8.23 2.51 -2.48
N ARG A 22 7.90 3.37 -1.52
CA ARG A 22 6.81 3.17 -0.57
C ARG A 22 5.47 2.96 -1.25
N ASP A 23 5.21 3.75 -2.27
CA ASP A 23 3.97 3.81 -3.04
C ASP A 23 3.98 2.92 -4.29
N GLU A 24 5.02 2.09 -4.48
CA GLU A 24 5.08 1.19 -5.64
C GLU A 24 3.95 0.15 -5.57
N GLU A 25 3.15 0.09 -6.63
CA GLU A 25 2.00 -0.80 -6.76
C GLU A 25 2.41 -2.19 -7.30
N LYS A 26 3.52 -2.25 -8.04
CA LYS A 26 4.08 -3.51 -8.54
C LYS A 26 4.68 -4.32 -7.38
N THR A 27 4.65 -5.64 -7.52
CA THR A 27 5.46 -6.54 -6.68
C THR A 27 6.93 -6.10 -6.68
N ILE A 28 7.54 -5.99 -5.51
CA ILE A 28 8.92 -5.55 -5.31
C ILE A 28 9.77 -6.78 -5.00
N ILE A 29 10.93 -6.91 -5.65
CA ILE A 29 11.83 -8.05 -5.48
C ILE A 29 13.22 -7.53 -5.09
N PHE A 30 13.79 -8.06 -4.02
CA PHE A 30 15.16 -7.76 -3.61
C PHE A 30 15.86 -8.99 -3.04
N TYR A 31 17.18 -8.98 -3.11
CA TYR A 31 18.05 -9.94 -2.47
C TYR A 31 18.50 -9.44 -1.11
N GLU A 32 18.73 -10.38 -0.20
CA GLU A 32 19.32 -10.07 1.09
C GLU A 32 20.25 -11.20 1.55
N SER A 33 21.31 -10.81 2.27
CA SER A 33 22.18 -11.76 2.91
C SER A 33 21.52 -12.30 4.19
N PRO A 34 21.72 -13.59 4.50
CA PRO A 34 21.30 -14.21 5.75
C PRO A 34 21.53 -13.40 7.01
N ALA A 35 22.71 -12.79 7.10
CA ALA A 35 23.16 -12.06 8.28
C ALA A 35 22.42 -10.74 8.47
N ARG A 36 21.92 -10.13 7.38
CA ARG A 36 21.21 -8.85 7.41
C ARG A 36 19.70 -9.00 7.33
N LEU A 37 19.19 -10.19 7.00
CA LEU A 37 17.78 -10.42 6.67
C LEU A 37 16.83 -9.85 7.73
N ILE A 38 17.04 -10.18 9.01
CA ILE A 38 16.13 -9.76 10.07
C ILE A 38 16.13 -8.24 10.24
N ASP A 39 17.28 -7.60 10.22
CA ASP A 39 17.37 -6.14 10.39
C ASP A 39 16.85 -5.39 9.16
N ALA A 40 17.08 -5.93 7.96
CA ALA A 40 16.50 -5.41 6.73
C ALA A 40 14.97 -5.54 6.73
N LEU A 41 14.42 -6.67 7.18
CA LEU A 41 12.97 -6.86 7.28
C LEU A 41 12.31 -5.98 8.34
N LYS A 42 13.00 -5.64 9.43
CA LYS A 42 12.52 -4.62 10.39
C LYS A 42 12.36 -3.26 9.70
N ASP A 43 13.37 -2.80 8.97
CA ASP A 43 13.26 -1.53 8.24
C ASP A 43 12.17 -1.56 7.17
N VAL A 44 12.02 -2.68 6.47
CA VAL A 44 10.94 -2.89 5.50
C VAL A 44 9.58 -2.80 6.19
N LEU A 45 9.40 -3.48 7.32
CA LEU A 45 8.17 -3.45 8.10
C LEU A 45 7.86 -2.04 8.61
N ASP A 46 8.85 -1.32 9.13
CA ASP A 46 8.69 0.03 9.67
C ASP A 46 8.31 1.05 8.59
N VAL A 47 8.96 0.97 7.42
CA VAL A 47 8.80 1.98 6.35
C VAL A 47 7.63 1.65 5.42
N LEU A 48 7.50 0.37 5.05
CA LEU A 48 6.50 -0.07 4.08
C LEU A 48 5.24 -0.62 4.73
N GLY A 49 5.27 -0.95 6.02
CA GLY A 49 4.18 -1.60 6.74
C GLY A 49 4.16 -3.12 6.57
N ASP A 50 3.24 -3.78 7.27
CA ASP A 50 3.13 -5.24 7.28
C ASP A 50 2.35 -5.76 6.07
N ARG A 51 3.08 -6.09 5.01
CA ARG A 51 2.54 -6.55 3.72
C ARG A 51 2.78 -8.04 3.50
N GLN A 52 2.06 -8.63 2.56
CA GLN A 52 2.35 -10.00 2.13
C GLN A 52 3.74 -10.09 1.50
N MET A 53 4.51 -11.11 1.88
CA MET A 53 5.82 -11.39 1.34
C MET A 53 6.05 -12.88 1.10
N VAL A 54 7.04 -13.17 0.26
CA VAL A 54 7.66 -14.47 0.09
C VAL A 54 9.14 -14.34 0.39
N LEU A 55 9.66 -15.22 1.24
CA LEU A 55 11.08 -15.43 1.45
C LEU A 55 11.45 -16.77 0.82
N ALA A 56 12.28 -16.75 -0.22
CA ALA A 56 12.84 -17.92 -0.86
C ALA A 56 14.34 -18.01 -0.56
N ARG A 57 14.81 -19.22 -0.22
CA ARG A 57 16.21 -19.47 0.13
C ARG A 57 16.77 -20.59 -0.74
N GLU A 58 17.92 -20.31 -1.36
CA GLU A 58 18.59 -21.28 -2.23
C GLU A 58 19.84 -21.84 -1.52
N LEU A 59 19.68 -23.02 -0.91
CA LEU A 59 20.71 -23.70 -0.14
C LEU A 59 21.10 -25.02 -0.80
N THR A 60 21.65 -24.95 -2.01
CA THR A 60 21.94 -26.12 -2.86
C THR A 60 20.65 -26.92 -3.18
N LYS A 61 20.67 -27.73 -4.25
CA LYS A 61 19.48 -28.38 -4.83
C LYS A 61 18.64 -29.29 -3.89
N ARG A 62 18.95 -29.39 -2.60
CA ARG A 62 18.37 -30.34 -1.64
C ARG A 62 17.58 -29.71 -0.48
N PHE A 63 17.67 -28.40 -0.23
CA PHE A 63 17.02 -27.73 0.90
C PHE A 63 16.43 -26.35 0.54
N GLU A 64 15.60 -26.32 -0.51
CA GLU A 64 14.82 -25.12 -0.84
C GLU A 64 13.79 -24.84 0.27
N GLU A 65 13.80 -23.63 0.82
CA GLU A 65 12.82 -23.18 1.80
C GLU A 65 12.09 -21.96 1.25
N VAL A 66 10.76 -22.06 1.14
CA VAL A 66 9.90 -20.95 0.72
C VAL A 66 8.87 -20.67 1.81
N LYS A 67 8.96 -19.48 2.43
CA LYS A 67 8.01 -18.99 3.42
C LYS A 67 7.14 -17.91 2.82
N ARG A 68 5.83 -17.97 3.10
CA ARG A 68 4.84 -16.98 2.66
C ARG A 68 4.03 -16.48 3.84
N GLY A 69 3.60 -15.23 3.77
CA GLY A 69 2.73 -14.60 4.78
C GLY A 69 3.06 -13.12 4.96
N LEU A 70 2.54 -12.53 6.03
CA LEU A 70 2.92 -11.19 6.45
C LEU A 70 4.41 -11.12 6.83
N ILE A 71 5.00 -9.94 6.73
CA ILE A 71 6.41 -9.72 7.10
C ILE A 71 6.62 -10.14 8.55
N SER A 72 5.75 -9.71 9.45
CA SER A 72 5.77 -10.07 10.87
C SER A 72 5.77 -11.59 11.10
N ASP A 73 4.87 -12.32 10.42
CA ASP A 73 4.75 -13.78 10.52
C ASP A 73 5.95 -14.51 9.93
N VAL A 74 6.50 -14.02 8.81
CA VAL A 74 7.67 -14.64 8.20
C VAL A 74 8.90 -14.40 9.08
N MET A 75 9.05 -13.22 9.67
CA MET A 75 10.12 -12.90 10.61
C MET A 75 10.08 -13.80 11.86
N SER A 76 8.90 -13.99 12.47
CA SER A 76 8.75 -14.82 13.69
C SER A 76 9.11 -16.30 13.46
N ARG A 77 8.89 -16.80 12.24
CA ARG A 77 9.19 -18.19 11.84
C ARG A 77 10.59 -18.35 11.23
N THR A 78 11.39 -17.30 11.17
CA THR A 78 12.73 -17.34 10.54
C THR A 78 13.81 -17.41 11.62
N PRO A 79 14.51 -18.55 11.77
CA PRO A 79 15.52 -18.71 12.82
C PRO A 79 16.74 -17.82 12.57
N VAL A 80 17.23 -17.18 13.63
CA VAL A 80 18.43 -16.32 13.61
C VAL A 80 19.68 -17.19 13.81
N GLY A 81 20.66 -17.08 12.92
CA GLY A 81 21.92 -17.82 13.00
C GLY A 81 21.87 -19.19 12.33
N LYS A 82 22.88 -19.47 11.48
CA LYS A 82 23.01 -20.64 10.58
C LYS A 82 22.24 -20.58 9.25
N ILE A 83 21.76 -19.41 8.85
CA ILE A 83 21.29 -19.22 7.48
C ILE A 83 22.52 -19.08 6.56
N LYS A 84 22.70 -19.99 5.60
CA LYS A 84 23.65 -19.88 4.48
C LYS A 84 22.87 -19.64 3.18
N GLY A 85 23.55 -19.21 2.11
CA GLY A 85 22.93 -18.94 0.80
C GLY A 85 22.39 -17.52 0.65
N GLU A 86 21.87 -17.19 -0.53
CA GLU A 86 21.22 -15.90 -0.80
C GLU A 86 19.71 -16.00 -0.52
N CYS A 87 19.13 -14.95 0.05
CA CYS A 87 17.68 -14.86 0.26
C CYS A 87 17.08 -13.99 -0.84
N THR A 88 16.04 -14.50 -1.51
CA THR A 88 15.19 -13.71 -2.40
C THR A 88 13.91 -13.34 -1.67
N ILE A 89 13.62 -12.05 -1.62
CA ILE A 89 12.42 -11.50 -1.02
C ILE A 89 11.51 -10.98 -2.15
N ILE A 90 10.26 -11.40 -2.13
CA ILE A 90 9.21 -10.93 -3.02
C ILE A 90 8.15 -10.28 -2.14
N LEU A 91 7.98 -8.97 -2.25
CA LEU A 91 7.09 -8.17 -1.42
C LEU A 91 5.91 -7.66 -2.25
N GLN A 92 4.71 -7.70 -1.67
CA GLN A 92 3.52 -7.12 -2.27
C GLN A 92 3.68 -5.59 -2.40
N GLY A 93 3.38 -5.08 -3.59
CA GLY A 93 3.23 -3.64 -3.80
C GLY A 93 2.02 -3.08 -3.04
N VAL A 94 1.90 -1.77 -2.95
CA VAL A 94 0.73 -1.13 -2.34
C VAL A 94 -0.50 -1.47 -3.16
N SER A 95 -1.51 -2.08 -2.52
CA SER A 95 -2.84 -2.14 -3.10
C SER A 95 -3.50 -0.78 -2.94
N ARG A 96 -3.35 0.08 -3.95
CA ARG A 96 -4.31 1.17 -4.14
C ARG A 96 -5.58 0.51 -4.63
N LYS A 97 -6.47 0.12 -3.71
CA LYS A 97 -7.85 -0.13 -4.11
C LYS A 97 -8.32 1.15 -4.80
N PRO A 98 -8.69 1.12 -6.09
CA PRO A 98 -9.47 2.21 -6.62
C PRO A 98 -10.67 2.29 -5.69
N VAL A 99 -10.91 3.45 -5.08
CA VAL A 99 -12.16 3.64 -4.36
C VAL A 99 -13.23 3.66 -5.45
N PHE A 100 -13.75 2.48 -5.78
CA PHE A 100 -14.98 2.35 -6.55
C PHE A 100 -16.11 2.78 -5.61
N LEU A 101 -16.20 4.08 -5.35
CA LEU A 101 -17.42 4.65 -4.82
C LEU A 101 -18.45 4.44 -5.92
N THR A 102 -19.46 3.66 -5.59
CA THR A 102 -20.67 3.59 -6.39
C THR A 102 -21.29 4.98 -6.48
N ASP A 103 -22.17 5.21 -7.45
CA ASP A 103 -22.82 6.51 -7.56
C ASP A 103 -23.66 6.79 -6.29
N GLU A 104 -24.13 5.74 -5.63
CA GLU A 104 -24.80 5.75 -4.33
C GLU A 104 -23.87 6.22 -3.20
N ASP A 105 -22.64 5.70 -3.11
CA ASP A 105 -21.66 6.12 -2.08
C ASP A 105 -21.25 7.60 -2.26
N ILE A 106 -21.11 8.04 -3.51
CA ILE A 106 -20.82 9.46 -3.84
C ILE A 106 -22.00 10.33 -3.43
N GLN A 107 -23.22 9.87 -3.69
CA GLN A 107 -24.45 10.58 -3.32
C GLN A 107 -24.59 10.70 -1.80
N GLU A 108 -24.38 9.62 -1.05
CA GLU A 108 -24.46 9.64 0.42
C GLU A 108 -23.44 10.61 1.03
N LYS A 109 -22.18 10.54 0.59
CA LYS A 109 -21.13 11.47 1.04
C LYS A 109 -21.46 12.92 0.72
N LEU A 110 -21.95 13.18 -0.49
CA LEU A 110 -22.34 14.54 -0.89
C LEU A 110 -23.51 15.05 -0.06
N GLN A 111 -24.51 14.22 0.21
CA GLN A 111 -25.66 14.59 1.05
C GLN A 111 -25.26 14.88 2.49
N ASN A 112 -24.37 14.07 3.07
CA ASN A 112 -23.88 14.29 4.44
C ASN A 112 -23.13 15.63 4.54
N ILE A 113 -22.18 15.88 3.63
CA ILE A 113 -21.42 17.15 3.60
C ILE A 113 -22.34 18.34 3.36
N TRP A 114 -23.34 18.20 2.48
CA TRP A 114 -24.25 19.28 2.13
C TRP A 114 -25.29 19.57 3.23
N ARG A 115 -25.60 18.59 4.09
CA ARG A 115 -26.49 18.77 5.25
C ARG A 115 -25.77 19.27 6.50
N GLU A 116 -24.58 18.74 6.77
CA GLU A 116 -23.81 19.06 7.99
C GLU A 116 -23.16 20.43 7.92
N SER A 117 -22.92 20.93 6.72
CA SER A 117 -22.30 22.23 6.49
C SER A 117 -23.28 23.10 5.71
N SER A 118 -23.53 24.35 6.12
CA SER A 118 -24.30 25.36 5.39
C SER A 118 -23.61 25.81 4.08
N LEU A 119 -23.00 24.86 3.37
CA LEU A 119 -22.16 25.04 2.20
C LEU A 119 -23.00 25.04 0.94
N SER A 120 -22.51 25.77 -0.07
CA SER A 120 -23.10 25.67 -1.40
C SER A 120 -22.87 24.28 -1.99
N LEU A 121 -23.75 23.85 -2.90
CA LEU A 121 -23.59 22.59 -3.63
C LEU A 121 -22.22 22.50 -4.33
N ARG A 122 -21.66 23.64 -4.76
CA ARG A 122 -20.34 23.73 -5.39
C ARG A 122 -19.21 23.42 -4.39
N ASP A 123 -19.35 23.84 -3.14
CA ASP A 123 -18.35 23.60 -2.10
C ASP A 123 -18.40 22.15 -1.64
N ALA A 124 -19.61 21.58 -1.48
CA ALA A 124 -19.78 20.15 -1.21
C ALA A 124 -19.15 19.26 -2.30
N VAL A 125 -19.34 19.60 -3.58
CA VAL A 125 -18.69 18.90 -4.71
C VAL A 125 -17.16 19.03 -4.63
N SER A 126 -16.65 20.21 -4.29
CA SER A 126 -15.21 20.45 -4.18
C SER A 126 -14.58 19.62 -3.06
N GLU A 127 -15.29 19.50 -1.93
CA GLU A 127 -14.87 18.72 -0.79
C GLU A 127 -14.91 17.22 -1.07
N VAL A 128 -15.96 16.70 -1.73
CA VAL A 128 -16.01 15.30 -2.16
C VAL A 128 -14.89 14.97 -3.14
N VAL A 129 -14.60 15.84 -4.12
CA VAL A 129 -13.48 15.66 -5.04
C VAL A 129 -12.14 15.61 -4.28
N ARG A 130 -11.96 16.51 -3.30
CA ARG A 130 -10.75 16.55 -2.46
C ARG A 130 -10.57 15.28 -1.63
N GLN A 131 -11.65 14.73 -1.07
CA GLN A 131 -11.60 13.55 -0.22
C GLN A 131 -11.51 12.23 -1.00
N THR A 132 -12.02 12.19 -2.24
CA THR A 132 -12.17 10.93 -3.00
C THR A 132 -11.25 10.83 -4.21
N GLY A 133 -10.67 11.94 -4.68
CA GLY A 133 -9.85 11.99 -5.88
C GLY A 133 -10.63 11.75 -7.19
N LEU A 134 -11.97 11.69 -7.13
CA LEU A 134 -12.82 11.44 -8.29
C LEU A 134 -12.88 12.66 -9.24
N SER A 135 -13.19 12.41 -10.51
CA SER A 135 -13.35 13.49 -11.48
C SER A 135 -14.47 14.45 -11.06
N ARG A 136 -14.19 15.76 -11.07
CA ARG A 136 -15.16 16.81 -10.70
C ARG A 136 -16.45 16.72 -11.52
N LYS A 137 -16.34 16.33 -12.79
CA LYS A 137 -17.48 16.11 -13.69
C LYS A 137 -18.43 15.04 -13.14
N LYS A 138 -17.91 13.86 -12.78
CA LYS A 138 -18.71 12.76 -12.22
C LYS A 138 -19.46 13.17 -10.95
N VAL A 139 -18.75 13.81 -10.02
CA VAL A 139 -19.35 14.26 -8.74
C VAL A 139 -20.41 15.34 -8.98
N TYR A 140 -20.20 16.25 -9.93
CA TYR A 140 -21.16 17.29 -10.27
C TYR A 140 -22.42 16.75 -10.94
N ASP A 141 -22.30 15.77 -11.85
CA ASP A 141 -23.45 15.14 -12.51
C ASP A 141 -24.39 14.47 -11.49
N ILE A 142 -23.82 13.84 -10.45
CA ILE A 142 -24.56 13.26 -9.32
C ILE A 142 -25.19 14.36 -8.45
N ALA A 143 -24.44 15.44 -8.16
CA ALA A 143 -24.95 16.60 -7.41
C ALA A 143 -26.18 17.25 -8.05
N VAL A 144 -26.20 17.37 -9.38
CA VAL A 144 -27.34 17.92 -10.13
C VAL A 144 -28.56 17.01 -10.05
N LYS A 145 -28.38 15.68 -10.06
CA LYS A 145 -29.48 14.72 -9.85
C LYS A 145 -30.09 14.86 -8.46
N ILE A 146 -29.25 14.99 -7.42
CA ILE A 146 -29.71 15.16 -6.04
C ILE A 146 -30.50 16.46 -5.86
N ARG A 147 -30.05 17.58 -6.44
CA ARG A 147 -30.76 18.88 -6.37
C ARG A 147 -32.18 18.83 -6.95
N ARG A 148 -32.46 17.93 -7.89
CA ARG A 148 -33.80 17.76 -8.47
C ARG A 148 -34.75 16.98 -7.55
N VAL A 149 -34.21 16.13 -6.67
CA VAL A 149 -34.97 15.23 -5.80
C VAL A 149 -35.13 15.81 -4.38
N CYS A 150 -34.11 16.51 -3.88
CA CYS A 150 -34.16 17.28 -2.64
C CYS A 150 -33.76 18.74 -2.97
N PRO A 151 -34.70 19.70 -2.93
CA PRO A 151 -34.33 21.11 -2.94
C PRO A 151 -33.49 21.44 -1.70
N ALA A 152 -32.71 22.52 -1.78
CA ALA A 152 -31.75 22.91 -0.75
C ALA A 152 -32.36 22.89 0.67
N PRO A 153 -31.58 22.53 1.71
CA PRO A 153 -32.01 22.74 3.08
C PRO A 153 -32.32 24.23 3.36
#